data_AF-A0A842J6Q9-F1
#
_entry.id   AF-A0A842J6Q9-F1
#
_cell.length_a   1.000
_cell.length_b   1.000
_cell.length_c   1.000
_cell.angle_alpha   90.00
_cell.angle_beta   90.00
_cell.angle_gamma   90.00
#
_symmetry.space_group_name_H-M   'P 1'
#
loop_
_entity.id
_entity.type
_entity.pdbx_description
1 polymer ?
#
loop_
_entity_poly.entity_id
_entity_poly.type
_entity_poly.pdbx_seq_one_letter_code
_entity_poly.pdbx_strand_id
1 'polypeptide(L)'
;MARNFCLLIAAAALLYGSEEFILWAKISTKNHTVVYDDIALSKAMVLSELEYEYLCEINASKQPAQSSLEFLNLHKNKLFECFLPYKFKVEDRFVQRNKNMNSATDLTLFPVRFTVKFKPSSAIISVFKNKE
;
A
#
# COMPACT_ATOMS: atom_id res chain seq x y z
N MET A 1 8.83 0.53 44.20
CA MET A 1 9.84 0.21 43.16
C MET A 1 9.27 -0.48 41.92
N ALA A 2 8.01 -0.97 41.90
CA ALA A 2 7.38 -1.52 40.69
C ALA A 2 6.78 -0.45 39.74
N ARG A 3 6.44 0.73 40.26
CA ARG A 3 5.73 1.79 39.51
C ARG A 3 6.55 2.36 38.35
N ASN A 4 7.86 2.58 38.53
CA ASN A 4 8.74 3.03 37.44
C ASN A 4 8.96 1.94 36.38
N PHE A 5 8.91 0.67 36.78
CA PHE A 5 9.08 -0.47 35.87
C PHE A 5 7.85 -0.62 34.94
N CYS A 6 6.64 -0.46 35.48
CA CYS A 6 5.42 -0.46 34.66
C CYS A 6 5.36 0.74 33.70
N LEU A 7 5.84 1.92 34.11
CA LEU A 7 5.91 3.09 33.23
C LEU A 7 6.90 2.90 32.08
N LEU A 8 8.04 2.23 32.33
CA LEU A 8 9.01 1.89 31.28
C LEU A 8 8.44 0.87 30.28
N ILE A 9 7.71 -0.14 30.76
CA ILE A 9 7.04 -1.13 29.90
C ILE A 9 5.95 -0.47 29.05
N ALA A 10 5.13 0.41 29.65
CA ALA A 10 4.10 1.14 28.91
C ALA A 10 4.70 2.10 27.88
N ALA A 11 5.79 2.80 28.21
CA ALA A 11 6.51 3.67 27.28
C ALA A 11 7.16 2.89 26.14
N ALA A 12 7.71 1.70 26.42
CA ALA A 12 8.25 0.82 25.38
C ALA A 12 7.14 0.30 24.46
N ALA A 13 6.00 -0.14 25.01
CA ALA A 13 4.87 -0.64 24.20
C ALA A 13 4.30 0.41 23.23
N LEU A 14 4.30 1.69 23.61
CA LEU A 14 3.87 2.79 22.73
C LEU A 14 4.84 3.07 21.58
N LEU A 15 6.13 2.76 21.74
CA LEU A 15 7.16 3.01 20.73
C LEU A 15 7.24 1.92 19.64
N TYR A 16 6.70 0.73 19.92
CA TYR A 16 6.72 -0.43 19.01
C TYR A 16 5.34 -0.77 18.43
N GLY A 17 4.48 0.23 18.25
CA GLY A 17 3.25 0.04 17.47
C GLY A 17 3.60 -0.20 16.00
N SER A 18 3.17 -1.32 15.44
CA SER A 18 3.23 -1.54 13.99
C SER A 18 2.38 -0.50 13.28
N GLU A 19 2.91 0.17 12.27
CA GLU A 19 2.12 1.09 11.45
C GLU A 19 1.44 0.35 10.31
N GLU A 20 0.18 0.69 10.06
CA GLU A 20 -0.61 0.19 8.94
C GLU A 20 -0.96 1.31 7.98
N PHE A 21 -1.10 0.95 6.72
CA PHE A 21 -1.36 1.85 5.61
C PHE A 21 -2.43 1.26 4.69
N ILE A 22 -3.09 2.14 3.95
CA ILE A 22 -4.06 1.78 2.91
C ILE A 22 -3.50 2.27 1.59
N LEU A 23 -3.42 1.34 0.62
CA LEU A 23 -3.13 1.65 -0.77
C LEU A 23 -4.40 1.47 -1.59
N TRP A 24 -4.70 2.45 -2.44
CA TRP A 24 -5.74 2.38 -3.45
C TRP A 24 -5.18 2.88 -4.77
N ALA A 25 -5.65 2.35 -5.90
CA ALA A 25 -5.23 2.86 -7.19
C ALA A 25 -6.37 2.78 -8.20
N LYS A 26 -6.42 3.76 -9.10
CA LYS A 26 -7.29 3.75 -10.26
C LYS A 26 -6.55 4.29 -11.48
N ILE A 27 -6.52 3.48 -12.53
CA ILE A 27 -5.91 3.82 -13.81
C ILE A 27 -6.99 3.68 -14.88
N SER A 28 -7.18 4.70 -15.69
CA SER A 28 -8.11 4.68 -16.81
C SER A 28 -7.36 4.94 -18.11
N THR A 29 -7.65 4.12 -19.11
CA THR A 29 -7.13 4.29 -20.46
C THR A 29 -8.26 4.57 -21.43
N LYS A 30 -7.97 5.33 -22.48
CA LYS A 30 -8.84 5.53 -23.64
C LYS A 30 -8.02 5.37 -24.90
N ASN A 31 -8.45 4.50 -25.81
CA ASN A 31 -7.75 4.20 -27.06
C ASN A 31 -6.25 3.91 -26.84
N HIS A 32 -5.96 3.06 -25.85
CA HIS A 32 -4.59 2.67 -25.45
C HIS A 32 -3.72 3.80 -24.86
N THR A 33 -4.30 4.97 -24.56
CA THR A 33 -3.61 6.08 -23.89
C THR A 33 -4.12 6.22 -22.46
N VAL A 34 -3.23 6.36 -21.48
CA VAL A 34 -3.62 6.64 -20.08
C VAL A 34 -4.19 8.05 -20.00
N VAL A 35 -5.44 8.17 -19.53
CA VAL A 35 -6.15 9.46 -19.38
C VAL A 35 -6.36 9.85 -17.92
N TYR A 36 -6.27 8.89 -17.01
CA TYR A 36 -6.34 9.12 -15.57
C TYR A 36 -5.44 8.09 -14.87
N ASP A 37 -4.68 8.56 -13.90
CA ASP A 37 -3.89 7.73 -13.00
C ASP A 37 -3.90 8.40 -11.64
N ASP A 38 -4.37 7.67 -10.63
CA ASP A 38 -4.26 8.06 -9.25
C ASP A 38 -3.93 6.83 -8.39
N ILE A 39 -2.86 6.94 -7.63
CA ILE A 39 -2.46 5.99 -6.61
C ILE A 39 -2.58 6.76 -5.30
N ALA A 40 -3.46 6.36 -4.39
CA ALA A 40 -3.60 7.00 -3.09
C ALA A 40 -2.95 6.14 -2.00
N LEU A 41 -2.24 6.81 -1.09
CA LEU A 41 -1.62 6.19 0.06
C LEU A 41 -1.97 6.97 1.32
N SER A 42 -2.44 6.27 2.35
CA SER A 42 -2.74 6.88 3.66
C SER A 42 -2.36 5.97 4.81
N LYS A 43 -2.10 6.55 5.98
CA LYS A 43 -1.96 5.79 7.23
C LYS A 43 -3.34 5.31 7.70
N ALA A 44 -3.43 4.08 8.20
CA ALA A 44 -4.65 3.56 8.80
C ALA A 44 -4.84 4.16 10.20
N MET A 45 -6.08 4.48 10.56
CA MET A 45 -6.42 5.05 11.88
C MET A 45 -6.52 4.01 13.00
N VAL A 46 -6.73 2.74 12.64
CA VAL A 46 -6.92 1.63 13.57
C VAL A 46 -6.10 0.45 13.09
N LEU A 47 -5.35 -0.15 14.01
CA LEU A 47 -4.57 -1.36 13.77
C LEU A 47 -5.46 -2.59 13.74
N SER A 48 -5.17 -3.51 12.85
CA SER A 48 -5.82 -4.80 12.72
C SER A 48 -5.10 -5.86 13.56
N GLU A 49 -5.87 -6.73 14.20
CA GLU A 49 -5.37 -7.85 15.02
C GLU A 49 -4.99 -9.09 14.19
N LEU A 50 -4.84 -8.92 12.88
CA LEU A 50 -4.72 -10.02 11.93
C LEU A 50 -3.26 -10.38 11.65
N GLU A 51 -3.04 -11.63 11.23
CA GLU A 51 -1.73 -12.09 10.78
C GLU A 51 -1.36 -11.49 9.41
N TYR A 52 -0.07 -11.20 9.27
CA TYR A 52 0.50 -10.63 8.07
C TYR A 52 1.25 -11.68 7.25
N GLU A 53 1.09 -11.62 5.94
CA GLU A 53 1.86 -12.39 4.97
C GLU A 53 2.84 -11.47 4.24
N TYR A 54 4.05 -11.97 3.99
CA TYR A 54 5.06 -11.25 3.22
C TYR A 54 4.57 -11.03 1.78
N LEU A 55 4.65 -9.78 1.30
CA LEU A 55 4.33 -9.44 -0.08
C LEU A 55 5.60 -9.19 -0.90
N CYS A 56 6.42 -8.24 -0.46
CA CYS A 56 7.63 -7.83 -1.17
C CYS A 56 8.62 -7.13 -0.25
N GLU A 57 9.79 -6.78 -0.79
CA GLU A 57 10.80 -5.96 -0.12
C GLU A 57 11.23 -4.81 -1.03
N ILE A 58 11.19 -3.59 -0.50
CA ILE A 58 11.72 -2.39 -1.16
C ILE A 58 13.16 -2.21 -0.68
N ASN A 59 14.13 -2.35 -1.59
CA ASN A 59 15.55 -2.20 -1.29
C ASN A 59 15.96 -0.73 -1.19
N ALA A 60 15.53 -0.06 -0.11
CA ALA A 60 15.91 1.30 0.24
C ALA A 60 15.97 1.47 1.76
N SER A 61 16.93 2.26 2.22
CA SER A 61 17.06 2.62 3.63
C SER A 61 16.16 3.80 3.97
N LYS A 62 15.38 3.68 5.05
CA LYS A 62 14.62 4.80 5.61
C LYS A 62 15.55 5.67 6.46
N GLN A 63 15.58 6.97 6.20
CA GLN A 63 16.35 7.89 7.04
C GLN A 63 15.75 8.04 8.43
N PRO A 64 16.54 8.26 9.50
CA PRO A 64 16.03 8.33 10.87
C PRO A 64 14.96 9.41 11.10
N ALA A 65 15.05 10.55 10.42
CA ALA A 65 14.10 11.65 10.53
C ALA A 65 12.88 11.51 9.60
N GLN A 66 12.90 10.55 8.67
CA GLN A 66 11.87 10.38 7.65
C GLN A 66 10.65 9.64 8.23
N SER A 67 9.45 10.17 8.02
CA SER A 67 8.24 9.44 8.43
C SER A 67 8.02 8.21 7.55
N SER A 68 7.31 7.19 8.05
CA SER A 68 7.06 5.98 7.26
C SER A 68 6.18 6.26 6.04
N LEU A 69 5.19 7.16 6.18
CA LEU A 69 4.34 7.60 5.07
C LEU A 69 5.15 8.35 4.01
N GLU A 70 6.10 9.19 4.41
CA GLU A 70 6.99 9.91 3.51
C GLU A 70 7.90 8.97 2.72
N PHE A 71 8.50 7.96 3.40
CA PHE A 71 9.26 6.91 2.72
C PHE A 71 8.41 6.17 1.68
N LEU A 72 7.20 5.75 2.07
CA LEU A 72 6.32 5.00 1.18
C LEU A 72 5.85 5.84 -0.01
N ASN A 73 5.60 7.15 0.19
CA ASN A 73 5.29 8.07 -0.90
C ASN A 73 6.49 8.31 -1.84
N LEU A 74 7.71 8.41 -1.30
CA LEU A 74 8.92 8.53 -2.12
C LEU A 74 9.13 7.29 -3.02
N HIS A 75 8.77 6.11 -2.51
CA HIS A 75 8.89 4.84 -3.22
C HIS A 75 7.55 4.31 -3.77
N LYS A 76 6.58 5.21 -4.01
CA LYS A 76 5.18 4.87 -4.32
C LYS A 76 4.98 3.94 -5.51
N ASN A 77 5.75 4.14 -6.59
CA ASN A 77 5.66 3.28 -7.78
C ASN A 77 6.17 1.86 -7.46
N LYS A 78 7.27 1.75 -6.72
CA LYS A 78 7.82 0.45 -6.26
C LYS A 78 6.90 -0.24 -5.26
N LEU A 79 6.29 0.53 -4.37
CA LEU A 79 5.26 0.02 -3.49
C LEU A 79 4.07 -0.53 -4.31
N PHE A 80 3.57 0.21 -5.29
CA PHE A 80 2.46 -0.22 -6.13
C PHE A 80 2.78 -1.49 -6.93
N GLU A 81 4.00 -1.63 -7.45
CA GLU A 81 4.47 -2.86 -8.13
C GLU A 81 4.29 -4.11 -7.26
N CYS A 82 4.45 -4.00 -5.94
CA CYS A 82 4.25 -5.12 -5.02
C CYS A 82 2.82 -5.66 -5.01
N PHE A 83 1.84 -4.83 -5.36
CA PHE A 83 0.42 -5.19 -5.38
C PHE A 83 -0.06 -5.60 -6.78
N LEU A 84 0.80 -5.68 -7.80
CA LEU A 84 0.41 -6.20 -9.12
C LEU A 84 -0.17 -7.63 -9.08
N PRO A 85 0.29 -8.55 -8.19
CA PRO A 85 -0.34 -9.86 -8.03
C PRO A 85 -1.72 -9.83 -7.33
N TYR A 86 -2.13 -8.71 -6.74
CA TYR A 86 -3.43 -8.59 -6.06
C TYR A 86 -4.58 -8.51 -7.07
N LYS A 87 -5.79 -8.79 -6.60
CA LYS A 87 -7.00 -8.73 -7.43
C LYS A 87 -7.34 -7.27 -7.78
N PHE A 88 -7.22 -6.93 -9.06
CA PHE A 88 -7.74 -5.69 -9.62
C PHE A 88 -9.15 -5.91 -10.18
N LYS A 89 -10.02 -4.93 -10.00
CA LYS A 89 -11.25 -4.83 -10.79
C LYS A 89 -10.90 -4.25 -12.15
N VAL A 90 -11.30 -4.95 -13.21
CA VAL A 90 -11.10 -4.52 -14.59
C VAL A 90 -12.48 -4.27 -15.20
N GLU A 91 -12.72 -3.06 -15.68
CA GLU A 91 -13.91 -2.71 -16.45
C GLU A 91 -13.48 -2.26 -17.85
N ASP A 92 -13.86 -3.02 -18.87
CA ASP A 92 -13.54 -2.71 -20.27
C ASP A 92 -14.78 -2.31 -21.05
N ARG A 93 -14.66 -1.24 -21.85
CA ARG A 93 -15.74 -0.68 -22.65
C ARG A 93 -15.25 -0.48 -24.07
N PHE A 94 -15.89 -1.17 -25.01
CA PHE A 94 -15.59 -1.10 -26.42
C PHE A 94 -16.81 -0.61 -27.22
N VAL A 95 -16.63 0.45 -28.00
CA VAL A 95 -17.67 0.99 -28.88
C VAL A 95 -17.09 1.21 -30.27
N GLN A 96 -17.72 0.59 -31.27
CA GLN A 96 -17.39 0.76 -32.68
C GLN A 96 -18.55 1.46 -33.39
N ARG A 97 -18.28 2.60 -34.06
CA ARG A 97 -19.27 3.32 -34.89
C ARG A 97 -18.61 3.88 -36.14
N ASN A 98 -19.19 3.58 -37.31
CA ASN A 98 -18.83 4.19 -38.60
C ASN A 98 -17.31 4.34 -38.82
N LYS A 99 -16.58 3.22 -38.70
CA LYS A 99 -15.11 3.10 -38.80
C LYS A 99 -14.29 3.69 -37.65
N ASN A 100 -14.89 4.41 -36.71
CA ASN A 100 -14.23 4.83 -35.48
C ASN A 100 -14.33 3.73 -34.42
N MET A 101 -13.20 3.42 -33.82
CA MET A 101 -13.07 2.47 -32.72
C MET A 101 -12.71 3.25 -31.46
N ASN A 102 -13.53 3.14 -30.42
CA ASN A 102 -13.27 3.75 -29.13
C ASN A 102 -13.23 2.66 -28.06
N SER A 103 -12.08 2.50 -27.41
CA SER A 103 -11.91 1.61 -26.26
C SER A 103 -11.62 2.43 -25.01
N ALA A 104 -12.14 1.98 -23.87
CA ALA A 104 -11.80 2.53 -22.58
C ALA A 104 -11.71 1.40 -21.55
N THR A 105 -10.59 1.33 -20.84
CA THR A 105 -10.35 0.31 -19.83
C THR A 105 -10.04 0.99 -18.50
N ASP A 106 -10.79 0.63 -17.46
CA ASP A 106 -10.62 1.09 -16.10
C ASP A 106 -10.06 -0.05 -15.23
N LEU A 107 -8.91 0.18 -14.62
CA LEU A 107 -8.26 -0.71 -13.66
C LEU A 107 -8.38 -0.09 -12.27
N THR A 108 -8.95 -0.83 -11.31
CA THR A 108 -9.10 -0.37 -9.93
C THR A 108 -8.52 -1.39 -8.96
N LEU A 109 -7.53 -0.98 -8.18
CA LEU A 109 -7.12 -1.66 -6.96
C LEU A 109 -7.99 -1.14 -5.83
N PHE A 110 -8.89 -1.99 -5.31
CA PHE A 110 -9.65 -1.63 -4.11
C PHE A 110 -8.72 -1.39 -2.93
N PRO A 111 -9.14 -0.59 -1.93
CA PRO A 111 -8.31 -0.28 -0.77
C PRO A 111 -7.72 -1.54 -0.12
N VAL A 112 -6.41 -1.72 -0.25
CA VAL A 112 -5.67 -2.82 0.37
C VAL A 112 -4.94 -2.27 1.58
N ARG A 113 -5.18 -2.87 2.74
CA ARG A 113 -4.39 -2.56 3.93
C ARG A 113 -3.11 -3.38 3.95
N PHE A 114 -2.03 -2.76 4.41
CA PHE A 114 -0.72 -3.39 4.53
C PHE A 114 0.07 -2.78 5.70
N THR A 115 1.11 -3.48 6.14
CA THR A 115 2.09 -2.99 7.12
C THR A 115 3.48 -2.95 6.50
N VAL A 116 4.35 -2.12 7.09
CA VAL A 116 5.75 -2.01 6.68
C VAL A 116 6.67 -2.22 7.88
N LYS A 117 7.68 -3.07 7.70
CA LYS A 117 8.77 -3.26 8.67
C LYS A 117 10.08 -2.78 8.07
N PHE A 118 10.65 -1.75 8.67
CA PHE A 118 11.94 -1.20 8.24
C PHE A 118 13.12 -2.01 8.78
N LYS A 119 14.06 -2.32 7.90
CA LYS A 119 15.40 -2.84 8.15
C LYS A 119 16.44 -1.78 7.78
N PRO A 120 17.73 -1.97 8.14
CA PRO A 120 18.77 -0.97 7.83
C PRO A 120 18.88 -0.59 6.35
N SER A 121 18.65 -1.53 5.43
CA SER A 121 18.81 -1.34 3.99
C SER A 121 17.55 -1.62 3.17
N SER A 122 16.42 -1.90 3.81
CA SER A 122 15.20 -2.30 3.12
C SER A 122 13.93 -2.06 3.93
N ALA A 123 12.79 -2.11 3.26
CA ALA A 123 11.47 -2.06 3.87
C ALA A 123 10.67 -3.29 3.42
N ILE A 124 10.27 -4.14 4.36
CA ILE A 124 9.42 -5.29 4.10
C ILE A 124 7.97 -4.84 4.07
N ILE A 125 7.26 -5.15 3.00
CA ILE A 125 5.83 -4.91 2.84
C ILE A 125 5.09 -6.22 3.09
N SER A 126 4.10 -6.16 3.97
CA SER A 126 3.28 -7.32 4.31
C SER A 126 1.80 -6.95 4.31
N VAL A 127 0.96 -7.90 3.95
CA VAL A 127 -0.48 -7.73 3.72
C VAL A 127 -1.25 -8.67 4.63
N PHE A 128 -2.54 -8.39 4.84
CA PHE A 128 -3.39 -9.26 5.63
C PHE A 128 -3.54 -10.63 4.98
N LYS A 129 -3.26 -11.67 5.76
CA LYS A 129 -3.57 -13.04 5.35
C LYS A 129 -5.10 -13.17 5.28
N ASN A 130 -5.63 -13.37 4.09
CA ASN A 130 -7.03 -13.74 3.96
C ASN A 130 -7.20 -15.13 4.59
N LYS A 131 -8.09 -15.25 5.59
CA LYS A 131 -8.63 -16.55 5.97
C LYS A 131 -9.53 -16.98 4.82
N GLU A 132 -9.02 -17.82 3.93
CA GLU A 132 -9.87 -18.59 3.00
C GLU A 132 -10.88 -19.44 3.79
#